data_AF-A0A191Z344-F1
#
_entry.id   AF-A0A191Z344-F1
#
_cell.length_a   1.000
_cell.length_b   1.000
_cell.length_c   1.000
_cell.angle_alpha   90.00
_cell.angle_beta   90.00
_cell.angle_gamma   90.00
#
_symmetry.space_group_name_H-M   'P 1'
#
loop_
_entity.id
_entity.type
_entity.pdbx_description
1 polymer ?
#
loop_
_entity_poly.entity_id
_entity_poly.type
_entity_poly.pdbx_seq_one_letter_code
_entity_poly.pdbx_strand_id
1 'polypeptide(L)'
;MNPSHASHVRREFYKAVGFYFRVVWPIFSILLFLIVLIGLIISHLEGWDPFDGIYFGFVTGLTIGYGELVPKLGVSRVLAIFLGFNGVLMTAIFAAISVRAIEIAVRAAGQDESDKPTA
;
A
#
# COMPACT_ATOMS: atom_id res chain seq x y z
N MET A 1 7.46 16.04 -34.80
CA MET A 1 6.59 15.13 -34.02
C MET A 1 5.13 15.44 -34.32
N ASN A 2 4.35 14.46 -34.78
CA ASN A 2 2.95 14.66 -35.17
C ASN A 2 2.05 14.71 -33.90
N PRO A 3 1.18 15.73 -33.72
CA PRO A 3 0.38 15.91 -32.50
C PRO A 3 -0.60 14.75 -32.21
N SER A 4 -0.91 13.92 -33.21
CA SER A 4 -1.71 12.70 -33.07
C SER A 4 -0.99 11.56 -32.33
N HIS A 5 0.35 11.53 -32.35
CA HIS A 5 1.13 10.46 -31.74
C HIS A 5 1.29 10.68 -30.23
N ALA A 6 1.57 11.91 -29.82
CA ALA A 6 1.73 12.29 -28.40
C ALA A 6 0.41 12.14 -27.60
N SER A 7 -0.75 12.39 -28.22
CA SER A 7 -2.05 12.22 -27.57
C SER A 7 -2.45 10.75 -27.40
N HIS A 8 -1.97 9.87 -28.27
CA HIS A 8 -2.19 8.43 -28.18
C HIS A 8 -1.40 7.80 -27.02
N VAL A 9 -0.11 8.13 -26.92
CA VAL A 9 0.79 7.65 -25.85
C VAL A 9 0.28 8.08 -24.47
N ARG A 10 -0.12 9.35 -24.32
CA ARG A 10 -0.70 9.86 -23.07
C ARG A 10 -1.96 9.12 -22.66
N ARG A 11 -2.86 8.81 -23.60
CA ARG A 11 -4.13 8.14 -23.30
C ARG A 11 -3.92 6.68 -22.88
N GLU A 12 -3.02 5.97 -23.53
CA GLU A 12 -2.66 4.60 -23.14
C GLU A 12 -1.96 4.57 -21.77
N PHE A 13 -1.10 5.55 -21.48
CA PHE A 13 -0.50 5.71 -20.14
C PHE A 13 -1.57 5.92 -19.04
N TYR A 14 -2.52 6.85 -19.23
CA TYR A 14 -3.59 7.08 -18.24
C TYR A 14 -4.51 5.86 -18.06
N LYS A 15 -4.76 5.09 -19.12
CA LYS A 15 -5.51 3.82 -19.01
C LYS A 15 -4.74 2.77 -18.22
N ALA A 16 -3.43 2.63 -18.47
CA ALA A 16 -2.59 1.70 -17.73
C ALA A 16 -2.51 2.10 -16.24
N VAL A 17 -2.21 3.36 -15.93
CA VAL A 17 -2.17 3.88 -14.57
C VAL A 17 -3.52 3.71 -13.87
N GLY A 18 -4.63 4.03 -14.55
CA GLY A 18 -5.98 3.85 -14.02
C GLY A 18 -6.34 2.39 -13.74
N PHE A 19 -5.87 1.46 -14.58
CA PHE A 19 -6.06 0.03 -14.38
C PHE A 19 -5.30 -0.48 -13.15
N TYR A 20 -4.01 -0.15 -13.04
CA TYR A 20 -3.20 -0.52 -11.86
C TYR A 20 -3.78 0.07 -10.57
N PHE A 21 -4.18 1.35 -10.60
CA PHE A 21 -4.81 1.98 -9.46
C PHE A 21 -6.11 1.24 -9.08
N ARG A 22 -6.97 0.91 -10.04
CA ARG A 22 -8.23 0.20 -9.78
C ARG A 22 -8.05 -1.21 -9.20
N VAL A 23 -6.99 -1.91 -9.56
CA VAL A 23 -6.69 -3.27 -9.04
C VAL A 23 -6.06 -3.20 -7.65
N VAL A 24 -5.15 -2.25 -7.43
CA VAL A 24 -4.40 -2.11 -6.18
C VAL A 24 -5.26 -1.49 -5.07
N TRP A 25 -6.08 -0.50 -5.43
CA TRP A 25 -6.92 0.26 -4.52
C TRP A 25 -7.82 -0.58 -3.60
N PRO A 26 -8.59 -1.59 -4.06
CA PRO A 26 -9.45 -2.37 -3.17
C PRO A 26 -8.66 -3.18 -2.14
N ILE A 27 -7.50 -3.73 -2.52
CA ILE A 27 -6.64 -4.50 -1.61
C ILE A 27 -6.12 -3.58 -0.49
N PHE A 28 -5.56 -2.42 -0.85
CA PHE A 28 -5.08 -1.44 0.13
C PHE A 28 -6.22 -0.90 1.00
N SER A 29 -7.40 -0.65 0.41
CA SER A 29 -8.56 -0.16 1.17
C SER A 29 -9.01 -1.18 2.22
N ILE A 30 -9.01 -2.46 1.90
CA ILE A 30 -9.36 -3.53 2.85
C ILE A 30 -8.33 -3.62 3.97
N LEU A 31 -7.03 -3.60 3.65
CA LEU A 31 -5.97 -3.66 4.65
C LEU A 31 -6.01 -2.43 5.57
N LEU A 32 -6.18 -1.23 5.00
CA LEU A 32 -6.33 0.01 5.76
C LEU A 32 -7.58 -0.01 6.65
N PHE A 33 -8.69 -0.51 6.13
CA PHE A 33 -9.92 -0.68 6.91
C PHE A 33 -9.71 -1.64 8.08
N LEU A 34 -9.00 -2.75 7.88
CA LEU A 34 -8.66 -3.69 8.96
C LEU A 34 -7.75 -3.05 10.01
N ILE A 35 -6.80 -2.20 9.63
CA ILE A 35 -5.96 -1.44 10.57
C ILE A 35 -6.82 -0.57 11.49
N VAL A 36 -7.72 0.21 10.90
CA VAL A 36 -8.61 1.10 11.66
C VAL A 36 -9.59 0.30 12.52
N LEU A 37 -10.21 -0.73 11.95
CA LEU A 37 -11.19 -1.56 12.66
C LEU A 37 -10.56 -2.28 13.87
N ILE A 38 -9.40 -2.91 13.70
CA ILE A 38 -8.72 -3.60 14.79
C ILE A 38 -8.23 -2.60 15.84
N GLY A 39 -7.71 -1.44 15.42
CA GLY A 39 -7.32 -0.36 16.32
C GLY A 39 -8.48 0.12 17.20
N LEU A 40 -9.66 0.31 16.61
CA LEU A 40 -10.88 0.69 17.34
C LEU A 40 -11.37 -0.41 18.30
N ILE A 41 -11.29 -1.69 17.90
CA ILE A 41 -11.62 -2.81 18.78
C ILE A 41 -10.67 -2.84 19.98
N ILE A 42 -9.37 -2.68 19.76
CA ILE A 42 -8.37 -2.65 20.84
C ILE A 42 -8.61 -1.45 21.76
N SER A 43 -8.88 -0.26 21.21
CA SER A 43 -9.20 0.93 22.02
C SER A 43 -10.43 0.68 22.90
N HIS A 44 -11.49 0.08 22.36
CA HIS A 44 -12.67 -0.27 23.15
C HIS A 44 -12.37 -1.28 24.27
N LEU A 45 -11.53 -2.29 23.99
CA LEU A 45 -11.15 -3.30 24.98
C LEU A 45 -10.26 -2.73 26.10
N GLU A 46 -9.30 -1.87 25.75
CA GLU A 46 -8.34 -1.27 26.68
C GLU A 46 -8.88 0.01 27.36
N GLY A 47 -10.06 0.50 26.95
CA GLY A 47 -10.65 1.73 27.46
C GLY A 47 -9.92 3.00 27.02
N TRP A 48 -9.26 2.96 25.86
CA TRP A 48 -8.61 4.13 25.26
C TRP A 48 -9.62 4.98 24.50
N ASP A 49 -9.28 6.25 24.26
CA ASP A 49 -10.05 7.07 23.33
C ASP A 49 -10.07 6.43 21.93
N PRO A 50 -11.16 6.53 21.15
CA PRO A 50 -11.20 5.99 19.79
C PRO A 50 -10.08 6.52 18.88
N PHE A 51 -9.68 7.79 19.03
CA PHE A 51 -8.58 8.35 18.24
C PHE A 51 -7.23 7.74 18.62
N ASP A 52 -7.02 7.43 19.91
CA ASP A 52 -5.84 6.69 20.38
C ASP A 52 -5.81 5.28 19.78
N GLY A 53 -6.96 4.63 19.62
CA GLY A 53 -7.09 3.35 18.93
C GLY A 53 -6.71 3.39 17.46
N ILE A 54 -7.17 4.41 16.74
CA ILE A 54 -6.81 4.65 15.33
C ILE A 54 -5.30 4.92 15.23
N TYR A 55 -4.79 5.78 16.09
CA TYR A 55 -3.37 6.11 16.16
C TYR A 55 -2.51 4.88 16.43
N PHE A 56 -2.85 4.07 17.45
CA PHE A 56 -2.21 2.79 17.74
C PHE A 56 -2.26 1.87 16.51
N GLY A 57 -3.42 1.78 15.87
CA GLY A 57 -3.64 1.05 14.61
C GLY A 57 -2.58 1.38 13.57
N PHE A 58 -2.42 2.66 13.24
CA PHE A 58 -1.44 3.12 12.26
C PHE A 58 0.01 2.95 12.73
N VAL A 59 0.32 3.29 13.98
CA VAL A 59 1.69 3.18 14.51
C VAL A 59 2.16 1.73 14.53
N THR A 60 1.30 0.79 14.90
CA THR A 60 1.62 -0.64 14.88
C THR A 60 1.58 -1.21 13.46
N GLY A 61 0.56 -0.89 12.66
CA GLY A 61 0.40 -1.38 11.29
C GLY A 61 1.48 -0.86 10.34
N LEU A 62 1.93 0.38 10.49
CA LEU A 62 3.07 0.92 9.74
C LEU A 62 4.42 0.54 10.35
N THR A 63 4.43 -0.32 11.38
CA THR A 63 5.63 -0.81 12.06
C THR A 63 6.50 0.29 12.69
N ILE A 64 5.90 1.44 13.04
CA ILE A 64 6.58 2.56 13.69
C ILE A 64 6.85 2.24 15.17
N GLY A 65 5.82 1.81 15.90
CA GLY A 65 5.94 1.25 17.25
C GLY A 65 6.51 2.20 18.32
N TYR A 66 6.00 3.43 18.45
CA TYR A 66 6.47 4.39 19.47
C TYR A 66 6.37 3.90 20.92
N GLY A 67 5.42 3.00 21.21
CA GLY A 67 5.31 2.33 22.52
C GLY A 67 4.58 3.11 23.61
N GLU A 68 3.97 4.25 23.29
CA GLU A 68 3.15 5.03 24.22
C GLU A 68 1.81 4.36 24.58
N LEU A 69 1.23 3.63 23.62
CA LEU A 69 0.03 2.81 23.80
C LEU A 69 0.41 1.33 23.70
N VAL A 70 0.20 0.60 24.79
CA VAL A 70 0.58 -0.83 24.89
C VAL A 70 -0.61 -1.63 25.43
N PRO A 71 -1.15 -2.59 24.66
CA PRO A 71 -2.27 -3.42 25.10
C PRO A 71 -1.93 -4.26 26.34
N LYS A 72 -2.77 -4.18 27.37
CA LYS A 72 -2.58 -4.87 28.64
C LYS A 72 -3.37 -6.19 28.69
N LEU A 73 -4.53 -6.25 28.04
CA LEU A 73 -5.36 -7.45 27.99
C LEU A 73 -4.77 -8.49 27.04
N GLY A 74 -4.89 -9.76 27.41
CA GLY A 74 -4.40 -10.88 26.58
C GLY A 74 -5.02 -10.90 25.19
N VAL A 75 -6.33 -10.63 25.10
CA VAL A 75 -7.04 -10.62 23.80
C VAL A 75 -6.57 -9.46 22.92
N SER A 76 -6.35 -8.26 23.49
CA SER A 76 -5.87 -7.09 22.76
C SER A 76 -4.45 -7.28 22.25
N ARG A 77 -3.59 -8.01 22.99
CA ARG A 77 -2.25 -8.38 22.52
C ARG A 77 -2.30 -9.32 21.32
N VAL A 78 -3.19 -10.30 21.35
CA VAL A 78 -3.41 -11.21 20.20
C VAL A 78 -3.89 -10.42 18.98
N LEU A 79 -4.85 -9.50 19.16
CA LEU A 79 -5.30 -8.61 18.09
C LEU A 79 -4.17 -7.71 17.56
N ALA A 80 -3.30 -7.18 18.43
CA ALA A 80 -2.15 -6.38 18.04
C ALA A 80 -1.12 -7.18 17.22
N ILE A 81 -0.95 -8.47 17.50
CA ILE A 81 -0.10 -9.36 16.67
C ILE A 81 -0.70 -9.49 15.27
N PHE A 82 -2.00 -9.77 15.16
CA PHE A 82 -2.67 -9.85 13.85
C PHE A 82 -2.64 -8.52 13.09
N LEU A 83 -2.77 -7.40 13.80
CA LEU A 83 -2.61 -6.05 13.26
C LEU A 83 -1.19 -5.85 12.71
N GLY A 84 -0.15 -6.30 13.41
CA GLY A 84 1.23 -6.27 12.94
C GLY A 84 1.43 -7.06 11.65
N PHE A 85 0.91 -8.29 11.57
CA PHE A 85 0.95 -9.09 10.34
C PHE A 85 0.22 -8.41 9.17
N ASN A 86 -0.95 -7.81 9.42
CA ASN A 86 -1.69 -7.05 8.43
C ASN A 86 -0.88 -5.86 7.88
N GLY A 87 -0.22 -5.13 8.80
CA GLY A 87 0.68 -4.04 8.49
C GLY A 87 1.86 -4.42 7.60
N VAL A 88 2.57 -5.47 7.99
CA VAL A 88 3.69 -6.03 7.19
C VAL A 88 3.22 -6.48 5.82
N LEU A 89 2.06 -7.12 5.72
CA LEU A 89 1.49 -7.53 4.44
C LEU A 89 1.21 -6.31 3.54
N MET A 90 0.62 -5.24 4.09
CA MET A 90 0.34 -4.02 3.35
C MET A 90 1.61 -3.37 2.80
N THR A 91 2.64 -3.22 3.63
CA THR A 91 3.91 -2.61 3.21
C THR A 91 4.66 -3.49 2.21
N ALA A 92 4.64 -4.82 2.37
CA ALA A 92 5.23 -5.76 1.43
C ALA A 92 4.56 -5.73 0.05
N ILE A 93 3.22 -5.67 -0.01
CA ILE A 93 2.48 -5.54 -1.27
C ILE A 93 2.82 -4.22 -1.96
N PHE A 94 2.91 -3.12 -1.21
CA PHE A 94 3.29 -1.81 -1.75
C PHE A 94 4.68 -1.84 -2.40
N ALA A 95 5.65 -2.40 -1.67
CA ALA A 95 7.01 -2.55 -2.17
C ALA A 95 7.05 -3.44 -3.42
N ALA A 96 6.37 -4.59 -3.40
CA ALA A 96 6.33 -5.52 -4.53
C ALA A 96 5.73 -4.87 -5.79
N ILE A 97 4.61 -4.15 -5.67
CA ILE A 97 4.01 -3.44 -6.81
C ILE A 97 4.95 -2.38 -7.36
N SER A 98 5.62 -1.63 -6.48
CA SER A 98 6.59 -0.60 -6.86
C SER A 98 7.76 -1.19 -7.65
N VAL A 99 8.33 -2.31 -7.18
CA VAL A 99 9.41 -3.01 -7.88
C VAL A 99 8.94 -3.50 -9.25
N ARG A 100 7.75 -4.13 -9.34
CA ARG A 100 7.22 -4.60 -10.63
C ARG A 100 6.95 -3.45 -11.61
N ALA A 101 6.49 -2.30 -11.13
CA ALA A 101 6.29 -1.13 -11.97
C ALA A 101 7.61 -0.62 -12.54
N ILE A 102 8.68 -0.59 -11.74
CA ILE A 102 10.02 -0.21 -12.17
C ILE A 102 10.57 -1.22 -13.19
N GLU A 103 10.43 -2.52 -12.94
CA GLU A 103 10.87 -3.58 -13.86
C GLU A 103 10.21 -3.44 -15.25
N ILE A 104 8.91 -3.15 -15.29
CA ILE A 104 8.18 -2.94 -16.54
C ILE A 104 8.72 -1.69 -17.26
N ALA A 105 8.95 -0.59 -16.55
CA ALA A 105 9.49 0.64 -17.12
C ALA A 105 10.91 0.45 -17.69
N VAL A 106 11.79 -0.25 -16.95
CA VAL A 106 13.16 -0.55 -17.38
C VAL A 106 13.17 -1.46 -18.60
N ARG A 107 12.32 -2.50 -18.64
CA ARG A 107 12.21 -3.41 -19.79
C ARG A 107 11.70 -2.70 -21.04
N ALA A 108 10.72 -1.81 -20.90
CA ALA A 108 10.21 -1.02 -22.02
C ALA A 108 11.30 -0.09 -22.60
N ALA A 109 12.08 0.58 -21.74
CA ALA A 109 13.17 1.44 -22.18
C ALA A 109 14.29 0.68 -22.92
N GLY A 110 14.62 -0.53 -22.48
CA GLY A 110 15.63 -1.38 -23.14
C GLY A 110 15.20 -1.90 -24.52
N GLN A 111 13.90 -2.12 -24.74
CA GLN A 111 13.39 -2.52 -26.06
C GLN A 111 13.49 -1.38 -27.08
N ASP A 112 13.14 -0.15 -26.70
CA ASP A 112 13.24 1.05 -27.54
C ASP A 112 14.68 1.36 -28.00
N GLU A 113 15.68 0.95 -27.22
CA GLU A 113 17.10 1.15 -27.58
C GLU A 113 17.60 0.08 -28.56
N SER A 114 17.10 -1.16 -28.45
CA SER A 114 17.44 -2.27 -29.37
C SER A 114 16.81 -2.16 -30.76
N ASP A 115 15.68 -1.45 -30.90
CA ASP A 115 14.94 -1.30 -32.15
C ASP A 115 15.44 -0.10 -32.99
N LYS A 116 16.45 0.64 -32.51
CA LYS A 116 17.12 1.68 -33.31
C LYS A 116 17.97 1.01 -34.40
N PRO A 117 17.84 1.41 -35.67
CA PRO A 117 18.68 0.87 -36.72
C PRO A 117 20.15 1.15 -36.38
N THR A 118 20.96 0.09 -36.31
CA THR A 118 22.42 0.21 -36.30
C THR A 118 22.84 0.89 -37.58
N ALA A 119 23.24 2.16 -37.49
CA ALA A 119 23.86 2.91 -38.57
C ALA A 119 25.27 2.37 -38.87
#